data_AF-A0A3M1MZ73-F1
#
_entry.id   AF-A0A3M1MZ73-F1
#
_cell.length_a   1.000
_cell.length_b   1.000
_cell.length_c   1.000
_cell.angle_alpha   90.00
_cell.angle_beta   90.00
_cell.angle_gamma   90.00
#
_symmetry.space_group_name_H-M   'P 1'
#
loop_
_entity.id
_entity.type
_entity.pdbx_description
1 polymer ?
#
loop_
_entity_poly.entity_id
_entity_poly.type
_entity_poly.pdbx_seq_one_letter_code
_entity_poly.pdbx_strand_id
1 'polypeptide(L)'
;NPKEEYKREAYQLFMDMMGRIRQEVVQMIFRVQLMREEEVERIEQEERKQRLALGRTGGPAQPRQPAVNPEKIGRNDPCPCGSGKKYKKCCGQ
;
A
#
# COMPACT_ATOMS: atom_id res chain seq x y z
N ASN A 1 25.52 6.07 38.14
CA ASN A 1 26.45 5.65 37.07
C ASN A 1 25.74 5.83 35.73
N PRO A 2 26.25 6.63 34.77
CA PRO A 2 25.54 6.93 33.52
C PRO A 2 25.10 5.69 32.72
N LYS A 3 25.88 4.61 32.79
CA LYS A 3 25.54 3.33 32.15
C LYS A 3 24.33 2.64 32.78
N GLU A 4 24.13 2.81 34.08
CA GLU A 4 23.00 2.22 34.81
C GLU A 4 21.71 2.98 34.55
N GLU A 5 21.78 4.32 34.55
CA GLU A 5 20.64 5.17 34.19
C GLU A 5 20.18 4.92 32.76
N TYR A 6 21.12 4.86 31.80
CA TYR A 6 20.80 4.51 30.41
C TYR A 6 20.09 3.15 30.29
N LYS A 7 20.58 2.13 30.99
CA LYS A 7 19.93 0.80 30.99
C LYS A 7 18.52 0.86 31.58
N ARG A 8 18.33 1.62 32.65
CA ARG A 8 17.03 1.77 33.31
C ARG A 8 16.02 2.49 32.43
N GLU A 9 16.42 3.61 31.83
CA GLU A 9 15.58 4.37 30.89
C GLU A 9 15.25 3.56 29.64
N ALA A 10 16.25 2.89 29.04
CA ALA A 10 16.04 2.05 27.86
C ALA A 10 15.08 0.88 28.15
N TYR A 11 15.20 0.25 29.32
CA TYR A 11 14.29 -0.81 29.75
C TYR A 11 12.85 -0.29 29.93
N GLN A 12 12.69 0.89 30.54
CA GLN A 12 11.38 1.51 30.71
C GLN A 12 10.70 1.77 29.36
N LEU A 13 11.42 2.39 28.42
CA LEU A 13 10.90 2.67 27.07
C LEU A 13 10.52 1.39 26.32
N PHE A 14 11.33 0.33 26.46
CA PHE A 14 11.05 -0.97 25.85
C PHE A 14 9.78 -1.61 26.44
N MET A 15 9.62 -1.57 27.76
CA MET A 15 8.41 -2.10 28.43
C MET A 15 7.16 -1.33 28.01
N ASP A 16 7.25 -0.01 27.88
CA ASP A 16 6.15 0.83 27.41
C ASP A 16 5.77 0.48 25.95
N MET A 17 6.76 0.28 25.07
CA MET A 17 6.53 -0.16 23.69
C MET A 17 5.85 -1.53 23.65
N MET A 18 6.35 -2.50 24.42
CA MET A 18 5.74 -3.84 24.50
C MET A 18 4.30 -3.79 25.04
N GLY A 19 4.01 -2.88 25.96
CA GLY A 19 2.65 -2.61 26.44
C GLY A 19 1.72 -2.16 25.32
N ARG A 20 2.16 -1.23 24.47
CA ARG A 20 1.37 -0.74 23.32
C ARG A 20 1.11 -1.83 22.30
N ILE A 21 2.14 -2.61 21.93
CA ILE A 21 2.00 -3.73 20.98
C ILE A 21 0.96 -4.73 21.49
N ARG A 22 0.99 -5.07 22.77
CA ARG A 22 0.02 -6.00 23.37
C ARG A 22 -1.42 -5.49 23.24
N GLN A 23 -1.63 -4.20 23.53
CA GLN A 23 -2.95 -3.58 23.39
C GLN A 23 -3.42 -3.58 21.93
N GLU A 24 -2.53 -3.30 20.99
CA GLU A 24 -2.84 -3.28 19.56
C GLU A 24 -3.22 -4.67 19.03
N VAL A 25 -2.46 -5.71 19.38
CA VAL A 25 -2.77 -7.09 18.97
C VAL A 25 -4.13 -7.53 19.50
N VAL A 26 -4.43 -7.22 20.77
CA VAL A 26 -5.74 -7.57 21.36
C VAL A 26 -6.87 -6.82 20.64
N GLN A 27 -6.71 -5.52 20.39
CA GLN A 27 -7.69 -4.76 19.61
C GLN A 27 -7.87 -5.30 18.20
N MET A 28 -6.79 -5.73 17.53
CA MET A 28 -6.86 -6.33 16.21
C MET A 28 -7.66 -7.64 16.24
N ILE A 29 -7.43 -8.52 17.21
CA ILE A 29 -8.19 -9.77 17.37
C ILE A 29 -9.68 -9.47 17.55
N PHE A 30 -10.04 -8.49 18.37
CA PHE A 30 -11.45 -8.11 18.57
C PHE A 30 -12.08 -7.38 17.38
N ARG A 31 -11.28 -6.68 16.56
CA ARG A 31 -11.73 -6.03 15.32
C ARG A 31 -11.85 -6.99 14.14
N VAL A 32 -11.13 -8.12 14.17
CA VAL A 32 -11.34 -9.22 13.24
C VAL A 32 -12.69 -9.84 13.57
N GLN A 33 -13.74 -9.27 12.98
CA GLN A 33 -15.02 -9.93 12.87
C GLN A 33 -14.78 -11.20 12.04
N LEU A 34 -14.73 -12.35 12.71
CA LEU A 34 -14.82 -13.64 12.05
C LEU A 34 -16.23 -13.69 11.43
N MET A 35 -16.34 -13.23 10.18
CA MET A 35 -17.56 -13.36 9.41
C MET A 35 -17.89 -14.84 9.33
N ARG A 36 -19.12 -15.21 9.68
CA ARG A 36 -19.58 -16.61 9.57
C ARG A 36 -19.43 -17.04 8.12
N GLU A 37 -19.06 -18.30 7.89
CA GLU A 37 -18.86 -18.86 6.54
C GLU A 37 -20.04 -18.56 5.60
N GLU A 38 -21.26 -18.60 6.13
CA GLU A 38 -22.49 -18.28 5.38
C GLU A 38 -22.58 -16.82 4.88
N GLU A 39 -21.96 -15.87 5.58
CA GLU A 39 -21.97 -14.45 5.21
C GLU A 39 -20.92 -14.19 4.12
N VAL A 40 -19.77 -14.88 4.20
CA VAL A 40 -18.74 -14.89 3.17
C VAL A 40 -19.30 -15.47 1.86
N GLU A 41 -19.98 -16.62 1.91
CA GLU A 41 -20.59 -17.22 0.71
C GLU A 41 -21.65 -16.33 0.06
N ARG A 42 -22.47 -15.63 0.86
CA ARG A 42 -23.49 -14.69 0.32
C ARG A 42 -22.85 -13.52 -0.40
N ILE A 43 -21.82 -12.93 0.20
CA ILE A 43 -21.06 -11.82 -0.41
C ILE A 43 -20.37 -12.28 -1.70
N GLU A 44 -19.73 -13.46 -1.69
CA GLU A 44 -19.10 -14.02 -2.89
C GLU A 44 -20.11 -14.33 -4.01
N GLN A 45 -21.30 -14.84 -3.66
CA GLN A 45 -22.38 -15.08 -4.63
C GLN A 45 -22.92 -13.77 -5.23
N GLU A 46 -23.08 -12.72 -4.41
CA GLU A 46 -23.49 -11.39 -4.88
C GLU A 46 -22.45 -10.75 -5.78
N GLU A 47 -21.16 -10.81 -5.43
CA GLU A 47 -20.06 -10.34 -6.27
C GLU A 47 -20.00 -11.12 -7.60
N ARG A 48 -20.17 -12.44 -7.55
CA ARG A 48 -20.26 -13.28 -8.75
C ARG A 48 -21.43 -12.87 -9.63
N LYS A 49 -22.61 -12.60 -9.05
CA LYS A 49 -23.80 -12.12 -9.79
C LYS A 49 -23.59 -10.74 -10.39
N GLN A 50 -23.00 -9.79 -9.65
CA GLN A 50 -22.66 -8.46 -10.16
C GLN A 50 -21.66 -8.56 -11.31
N ARG A 51 -20.61 -9.38 -11.17
CA ARG A 51 -19.60 -9.59 -12.21
C ARG A 51 -20.19 -10.23 -13.47
N LEU A 52 -21.13 -11.17 -13.32
CA LEU A 52 -21.89 -11.75 -14.44
C LEU A 52 -22.84 -10.73 -15.08
N ALA A 53 -23.45 -9.83 -14.30
CA ALA A 53 -24.33 -8.78 -14.81
C ALA A 53 -23.57 -7.69 -15.58
N LEU A 54 -22.36 -7.32 -15.12
CA LEU A 54 -21.46 -6.38 -15.80
C LEU A 54 -20.79 -6.98 -17.06
N GLY A 55 -20.81 -8.30 -17.23
CA GLY A 55 -20.29 -9.00 -18.41
C GLY A 55 -21.21 -9.00 -19.63
N ARG A 56 -22.41 -8.40 -19.55
CA ARG A 56 -23.42 -8.42 -20.64
C ARG A 56 -23.39 -7.19 -21.55
N THR A 57 -22.57 -6.18 -21.28
CA THR A 57 -22.44 -4.97 -22.12
C THR A 57 -21.04 -4.87 -22.72
N GLY A 58 -20.87 -5.41 -23.93
CA GLY A 58 -19.96 -4.85 -24.93
C GLY A 58 -18.67 -5.62 -25.20
N GLY A 59 -18.69 -6.42 -26.28
CA GLY A 59 -17.52 -6.75 -27.12
C GLY A 59 -16.36 -7.50 -26.45
N PRO A 60 -15.35 -7.97 -27.23
CA PRO A 60 -14.14 -8.51 -26.64
C PRO A 60 -13.50 -7.41 -25.78
N ALA A 61 -13.52 -7.61 -24.46
CA ALA A 61 -12.81 -6.77 -23.52
C ALA A 61 -11.32 -6.88 -23.83
N GLN A 62 -10.79 -5.94 -24.59
CA GLN A 62 -9.35 -5.74 -24.62
C GLN A 62 -8.92 -5.52 -23.16
N PRO A 63 -7.93 -6.27 -22.65
CA PRO A 63 -7.42 -6.00 -21.32
C PRO A 63 -6.99 -4.53 -21.33
N ARG A 64 -7.63 -3.73 -20.46
CA ARG A 64 -7.14 -2.38 -20.19
C ARG A 64 -5.77 -2.59 -19.56
N GLN A 65 -4.72 -2.58 -20.39
CA GLN A 65 -3.36 -2.53 -19.89
C GLN A 65 -3.31 -1.31 -18.97
N PRO A 66 -2.76 -1.44 -17.75
CA PRO A 66 -2.53 -0.27 -16.92
C PRO A 66 -1.83 0.76 -17.80
N ALA A 67 -2.33 2.00 -17.82
CA ALA A 67 -1.68 3.07 -18.56
C ALA A 67 -0.31 3.27 -17.92
N VAL A 68 0.70 2.57 -18.46
CA VAL A 68 2.09 2.75 -18.12
C VAL A 68 2.38 4.16 -18.62
N ASN A 69 2.51 5.09 -17.68
CA ASN A 69 2.93 6.44 -17.99
C ASN A 69 4.27 6.31 -18.73
N PRO A 70 4.35 6.65 -20.03
CA PRO A 70 5.54 6.36 -20.83
C PRO A 70 6.68 7.21 -20.26
N GLU A 71 7.62 6.51 -19.63
CA GLU A 71 8.92 6.98 -19.17
C GLU A 71 8.90 8.29 -18.37
N LYS A 72 8.88 8.15 -17.03
CA LYS A 72 9.38 9.22 -16.16
C LYS A 72 10.83 9.50 -16.56
N ILE A 73 11.06 10.63 -17.23
CA ILE A 73 12.41 11.01 -17.67
C ILE A 73 13.34 11.06 -16.46
N GLY A 74 14.42 10.29 -16.52
CA GLY A 74 15.37 10.19 -15.44
C GLY A 74 16.12 11.51 -15.27
N ARG A 75 16.49 11.85 -14.03
CA ARG A 75 17.19 13.10 -13.69
C ARG A 75 18.49 13.32 -14.51
N ASN A 76 19.13 12.24 -14.97
CA ASN A 76 20.36 12.29 -15.77
C ASN A 76 20.15 12.08 -17.27
N ASP A 77 18.94 11.81 -17.74
CA ASP A 77 18.63 11.51 -19.14
C ASP A 77 18.75 12.77 -20.01
N PRO A 78 18.98 12.64 -21.32
CA PRO A 78 18.97 13.77 -22.24
C PRO A 78 17.64 14.53 -22.16
N CYS A 79 17.72 15.85 -22.05
CA CYS A 79 16.54 16.68 -21.85
C CYS A 79 15.73 16.81 -23.16
N PRO A 80 14.40 16.64 -23.12
CA PRO A 80 13.55 16.67 -24.31
C PRO A 80 13.40 18.08 -24.89
N CYS A 81 13.92 19.09 -24.20
CA CYS A 81 14.03 20.49 -24.64
C CYS A 81 14.96 20.68 -25.85
N GLY A 82 15.64 19.64 -26.33
CA GLY A 82 16.56 19.71 -27.47
C GLY A 82 17.91 20.38 -27.16
N SER A 83 18.17 20.73 -25.89
CA SER A 83 19.39 21.47 -25.50
C SER A 83 20.68 20.65 -25.49
N GLY A 84 20.60 19.32 -25.67
CA GLY A 84 21.72 18.39 -25.54
C GLY A 84 22.24 18.21 -24.11
N LYS A 85 21.64 18.86 -23.10
CA LYS A 85 22.02 18.75 -21.68
C LYS A 85 21.20 17.66 -20.97
N LYS A 86 21.73 17.13 -19.86
CA LYS A 86 20.98 16.24 -18.95
C LYS A 86 19.76 16.96 -18.36
N TYR A 87 18.67 16.24 -18.10
CA TYR A 87 17.38 16.79 -17.64
C TYR A 87 17.55 17.68 -16.40
N LYS A 88 18.33 17.24 -15.39
CA LYS A 88 18.66 18.03 -14.19
C LYS A 88 19.42 19.35 -14.42
N LYS A 89 19.95 19.55 -15.62
CA LYS A 89 20.72 20.74 -16.01
C LYS A 89 20.01 21.58 -17.09
N CYS A 90 18.81 21.20 -17.53
CA CYS A 90 17.94 22.01 -18.43
C CYS A 90 16.59 22.26 -17.74
N CYS A 91 15.61 21.35 -17.89
CA CYS A 91 14.23 21.58 -17.45
C CYS A 91 13.89 21.03 -16.05
N GLY A 92 14.75 20.22 -15.44
CA GLY A 92 14.50 19.58 -14.14
C GLY A 92 15.30 20.19 -13.01
N GLN A 93 15.06 21.48 -12.71
CA GLN A 93 15.72 22.21 -11.60
C GLN A 93 15.64 21.42 -10.29
#